data_AF-A0A2E9U6F2-F1
#
_entry.id   AF-A0A2E9U6F2-F1
#
_cell.length_a   1.000
_cell.length_b   1.000
_cell.length_c   1.000
_cell.angle_alpha   90.00
_cell.angle_beta   90.00
_cell.angle_gamma   90.00
#
_symmetry.space_group_name_H-M   'P 1'
#
loop_
_entity.id
_entity.type
_entity.pdbx_description
1 polymer ?
#
loop_
_entity_poly.entity_id
_entity_poly.type
_entity_poly.pdbx_seq_one_letter_code
_entity_poly.pdbx_strand_id
1 'polypeptide(L)' 'GLLDYPQYTRPADFRGYTAPLVLRSGNHQAIATWRRQQSLLATARKRPDLLVTKTLSEQDQVFLKNATRE' A
#
# COMPACT_ATOMS: atom_id res chain seq x y z
N GLY A 1 -5.44 12.98 -5.87
CA GLY A 1 -4.50 12.40 -4.88
C GLY A 1 -4.78 10.92 -4.73
N LEU A 2 -3.83 10.11 -4.22
CA LEU A 2 -4.15 8.72 -3.84
C LEU A 2 -4.78 8.72 -2.44
N LEU A 3 -5.48 7.64 -2.10
CA LEU A 3 -5.99 7.42 -0.75
C LEU A 3 -4.85 7.11 0.23
N ASP A 4 -5.08 7.36 1.52
CA ASP A 4 -4.08 7.07 2.54
C ASP A 4 -3.84 5.55 2.71
N TYR A 5 -2.67 5.20 3.20
CA TYR A 5 -2.28 3.82 3.50
C TYR A 5 -2.67 3.46 4.94
N PRO A 6 -2.83 2.16 5.27
CA PRO A 6 -3.17 1.76 6.62
C PRO A 6 -2.04 2.12 7.60
N GLN A 7 -2.43 2.76 8.70
CA GLN A 7 -1.54 3.20 9.76
C GLN A 7 -1.52 2.17 10.89
N TYR A 8 -0.32 1.84 11.36
CA TYR A 8 -0.11 0.91 12.45
C TYR A 8 0.63 1.63 13.57
N THR A 9 0.22 1.35 14.81
CA THR A 9 0.86 1.87 16.01
C THR A 9 1.18 0.72 16.96
N ARG A 10 1.91 1.02 18.03
CA ARG A 10 2.22 0.04 19.08
C ARG A 10 0.94 -0.31 19.87
N PRO A 11 0.78 -1.56 20.34
CA PRO A 11 1.68 -2.71 20.20
C PRO A 11 1.62 -3.38 18.81
N ALA A 12 2.67 -4.13 18.45
CA ALA A 12 2.79 -4.76 17.11
C ALA A 12 1.74 -5.84 16.83
N ASP A 13 1.16 -6.43 17.88
CA ASP A 13 -0.03 -7.25 17.82
C ASP A 13 -1.12 -6.61 18.67
N PHE A 14 -2.28 -6.38 18.08
CA PHE A 14 -3.42 -5.80 18.78
C PHE A 14 -4.71 -6.51 18.37
N ARG A 15 -5.37 -7.18 19.32
CA ARG A 15 -6.64 -7.91 19.11
C ARG A 15 -6.57 -8.92 17.94
N GLY A 16 -5.42 -9.58 17.76
CA GLY A 16 -5.20 -10.53 16.65
C GLY A 16 -4.88 -9.88 15.30
N TYR A 17 -4.78 -8.54 15.25
CA TYR A 17 -4.24 -7.83 14.10
C TYR A 17 -2.75 -7.60 14.30
N THR A 18 -1.93 -8.30 13.51
CA THR A 18 -0.49 -8.15 13.54
C THR A 18 -0.02 -7.14 12.49
N ALA A 19 0.82 -6.20 12.91
CA ALA A 19 1.46 -5.27 11.98
C ALA A 19 2.36 -6.03 10.99
N PRO A 20 2.32 -5.68 9.69
CA PRO A 20 3.16 -6.30 8.67
C PRO A 20 4.64 -6.31 9.04
N LEU A 21 5.33 -7.43 8.77
CA LEU A 21 6.77 -7.59 9.01
C LEU A 21 7.62 -6.50 8.36
N VAL A 22 7.21 -5.99 7.18
CA VAL A 22 7.89 -4.88 6.51
C VAL A 22 7.91 -3.60 7.33
N LEU A 23 6.90 -3.35 8.16
CA LEU A 23 6.87 -2.20 9.07
C LEU A 23 7.75 -2.41 10.31
N ARG A 24 8.16 -3.66 10.58
CA ARG A 24 8.99 -4.06 11.72
C ARG A 24 10.47 -4.23 11.36
N SER A 25 10.81 -4.30 10.08
CA SER A 25 12.17 -4.61 9.61
C SER A 25 13.16 -3.44 9.70
N GLY A 26 12.68 -2.22 9.95
CA GLY A 26 13.52 -1.01 9.97
C GLY A 26 14.00 -0.56 8.58
N ASN A 27 13.66 -1.28 7.51
CA ASN A 27 14.05 -0.91 6.16
C ASN A 27 13.15 0.22 5.63
N HIS A 28 13.62 1.46 5.74
CA HIS A 28 12.88 2.65 5.34
C HIS A 28 12.45 2.64 3.86
N GLN A 29 13.28 2.11 2.96
CA GLN A 29 12.93 2.00 1.54
C GLN A 29 11.78 1.01 1.34
N ALA A 30 11.87 -0.18 1.96
CA ALA A 30 10.82 -1.19 1.88
C ALA A 30 9.50 -0.68 2.49
N ILE A 31 9.57 0.06 3.59
CA ILE A 31 8.41 0.69 4.23
C ILE A 31 7.77 1.74 3.29
N ALA A 32 8.58 2.59 2.65
CA ALA A 32 8.08 3.60 1.72
C ALA A 32 7.38 2.96 0.51
N THR A 33 8.00 1.94 -0.09
CA THR A 33 7.41 1.15 -1.18
C THR A 33 6.10 0.51 -0.75
N TRP A 34 6.08 -0.14 0.41
CA TRP A 34 4.89 -0.80 0.92
C TRP A 34 3.75 0.20 1.20
N ARG A 35 4.04 1.35 1.81
CA ARG A 35 3.04 2.41 2.03
C ARG A 35 2.43 2.90 0.72
N ARG A 36 3.26 3.13 -0.30
CA ARG A 36 2.80 3.53 -1.63
C ARG A 36 1.93 2.45 -2.27
N GLN A 37 2.36 1.20 -2.21
CA GLN A 37 1.59 0.05 -2.69
C GLN A 37 0.22 -0.07 -2.02
N GLN A 38 0.15 0.04 -0.69
CA GLN A 38 -1.13 -0.01 0.02
C GLN A 38 -2.05 1.16 -0.34
N SER A 39 -1.50 2.36 -0.49
CA SER A 39 -2.23 3.54 -0.97
C SER A 39 -2.82 3.30 -2.37
N LEU A 40 -2.03 2.70 -3.28
CA LEU A 40 -2.49 2.31 -4.61
C LEU A 40 -3.60 1.26 -4.56
N LEU A 41 -3.46 0.21 -3.74
CA LEU A 41 -4.50 -0.81 -3.57
C LEU A 41 -5.79 -0.24 -3.00
N ALA A 42 -5.69 0.59 -1.96
CA ALA A 42 -6.84 1.25 -1.36
C ALA A 42 -7.56 2.13 -2.39
N THR A 43 -6.79 2.87 -3.19
CA THR A 43 -7.32 3.70 -4.27
C THR A 43 -7.98 2.83 -5.34
N ALA A 44 -7.33 1.76 -5.83
CA ALA A 44 -7.88 0.86 -6.84
C ALA A 44 -9.21 0.24 -6.39
N ARG A 45 -9.30 -0.16 -5.12
CA ARG A 45 -10.50 -0.81 -4.56
C ARG A 45 -11.65 0.16 -4.29
N LYS A 46 -11.37 1.36 -3.78
CA LYS A 46 -12.41 2.31 -3.31
C LYS A 46 -12.72 3.42 -4.32
N ARG A 47 -11.71 3.88 -5.06
CA ARG A 47 -11.76 5.03 -5.96
C ARG A 47 -10.87 4.81 -7.20
N PRO A 48 -11.17 3.81 -8.05
CA PRO A 48 -10.37 3.54 -9.25
C PRO A 48 -10.34 4.73 -10.22
N ASP A 49 -11.34 5.63 -10.16
CA ASP A 49 -11.39 6.91 -10.86
C ASP A 49 -10.14 7.77 -10.65
N LEU A 50 -9.56 7.74 -9.45
CA LEU A 50 -8.39 8.53 -9.10
C LEU A 50 -7.08 7.97 -9.70
N LEU A 51 -7.08 6.72 -10.17
CA LEU A 51 -5.91 6.13 -10.82
C LEU A 51 -5.83 6.50 -12.30
N VAL A 52 -6.97 6.62 -12.99
CA VAL A 52 -7.05 6.94 -14.42
C VAL A 52 -6.50 8.35 -14.71
N THR A 53 -6.75 9.27 -13.80
CA THR A 53 -6.33 10.68 -13.93
C THR A 53 -4.89 10.93 -13.48
N LYS A 54 -4.20 9.93 -12.93
CA LYS A 54 -2.89 10.11 -12.30
C LYS A 54 -1.79 9.43 -13.11
N THR A 55 -0.67 10.14 -13.28
CA THR A 55 0.55 9.53 -13.83
C THR A 55 1.15 8.55 -12.83
N LEU A 56 1.02 7.25 -13.12
CA LEU A 56 1.59 6.16 -12.34
C LEU A 56 2.95 5.76 -12.92
N SER A 57 3.94 5.52 -12.06
CA SER A 57 5.24 4.97 -12.49
C SER A 57 5.05 3.55 -13.02
N GLU A 58 5.97 3.07 -13.87
CA GLU A 58 5.97 1.69 -14.35
C GLU A 58 5.89 0.67 -13.20
N GLN A 59 6.61 0.92 -12.10
CA GLN A 59 6.59 0.05 -10.92
C GLN A 59 5.19 -0.01 -10.28
N ASP A 60 4.48 1.12 -10.21
CA ASP A 60 3.13 1.21 -9.66
C ASP A 60 2.14 0.44 -10.55
N GLN A 61 2.27 0.56 -11.87
CA GLN A 61 1.42 -0.13 -12.85
C GLN A 61 1.64 -1.64 -12.85
N VAL A 62 2.90 -2.08 -12.81
CA VAL A 62 3.26 -3.51 -12.70
C VAL A 62 2.69 -4.09 -11.42
N PHE A 63 2.84 -3.39 -10.30
CA PHE A 63 2.29 -3.80 -9.01
C PHE A 63 0.76 -3.94 -9.06
N LEU A 64 0.04 -2.94 -9.58
CA LEU A 64 -1.42 -2.99 -9.71
C LEU A 64 -1.89 -4.13 -10.63
N LYS A 65 -1.20 -4.38 -11.75
CA LYS A 65 -1.50 -5.50 -12.65
C LYS A 65 -1.33 -6.85 -11.96
N ASN A 66 -0.28 -7.01 -11.15
CA ASN A 66 -0.05 -8.25 -10.40
C ASN A 66 -1.10 -8.42 -9.30
N ALA A 67 -1.42 -7.37 -8.55
CA ALA A 67 -2.38 -7.42 -7.45
C ALA A 67 -3.85 -7.61 -7.88
N THR A 68 -4.16 -7.46 -9.17
CA THR A 68 -5.51 -7.72 -9.72
C THR A 68 -5.63 -9.14 -10.29
N ARG A 69 -4.51 -9.86 -10.44
CA ARG A 69 -4.47 -11.22 -10.98
C ARG A 69 -4.61 -12.31 -9.92
N GLU A 70 -4.47 -11.96 -8.65
CA GLU A 70 -4.74 -12.80 -7.48
C GLU A 70 -6.18 -12.62 -7.01
#